data_AF-A0A2V2T195-F1
#
_entry.id   AF-A0A2V2T195-F1
#
_cell.length_a   1.000
_cell.length_b   1.000
_cell.length_c   1.000
_cell.angle_alpha   90.00
_cell.angle_beta   90.00
_cell.angle_gamma   90.00
#
_symmetry.space_group_name_H-M   'P 1'
#
loop_
_entity.id
_entity.type
_entity.pdbx_description
1 polymer ?
#
loop_
_entity_poly.entity_id
_entity_poly.type
_entity_poly.pdbx_seq_one_letter_code
_entity_poly.pdbx_strand_id
1 'polypeptide(L)' 'MSGCGCDGHGLKPVDEALAELLARAPAPPAVESVALAEALGRVLANDLEAPCDLPHWNNSAMDGYALRASDVPAG' A
#
# COMPACT_ATOMS: atom_id res chain seq x y z
N MET A 1 33.95 -1.29 30.70
CA MET A 1 32.79 -1.17 29.80
C MET A 1 32.73 0.29 29.37
N SER A 2 33.68 0.68 28.51
CA SER A 2 33.87 2.07 28.09
C SER A 2 32.79 2.44 27.09
N GLY A 3 32.09 3.54 27.39
CA GLY A 3 30.97 4.06 26.61
C GLY A 3 31.32 4.26 25.14
N CYS A 4 30.36 3.92 24.29
CA CYS A 4 30.31 4.32 22.90
C CYS A 4 30.46 5.85 22.81
N GLY A 5 31.37 6.33 21.96
CA GLY A 5 31.76 7.74 21.90
C GLY A 5 30.67 8.65 21.36
N CYS A 6 29.86 9.19 22.27
CA CYS A 6 28.84 10.21 21.98
C CYS A 6 29.39 11.65 22.15
N ASP A 7 30.68 11.80 22.46
CA ASP A 7 31.23 13.03 23.04
C ASP A 7 31.86 13.91 21.93
N GLY A 8 31.08 14.24 20.91
CA GLY A 8 31.52 15.07 19.78
C GLY A 8 30.59 16.26 19.59
N HIS A 9 30.94 17.40 20.17
CA HIS A 9 30.25 18.69 19.93
C HIS A 9 30.16 18.95 18.42
N GLY A 10 28.95 18.83 17.83
CA GLY A 10 28.68 19.16 16.43
C GLY A 10 27.89 18.12 15.62
N LEU A 11 27.51 16.97 16.18
CA LEU A 11 26.69 15.98 15.47
C LEU A 11 25.21 16.40 15.45
N LYS A 12 24.64 16.45 14.26
CA LYS A 12 23.21 16.70 14.04
C LYS A 12 22.39 15.48 14.49
N PRO A 13 21.27 15.65 15.23
CA PRO A 13 20.34 14.56 15.52
C PRO A 13 19.89 13.85 14.25
N VAL A 14 19.70 12.52 14.32
CA VAL A 14 19.35 11.69 13.15
C VAL A 14 18.09 12.20 12.45
N ASP A 15 17.05 12.56 13.20
CA ASP A 15 15.79 13.05 12.64
C ASP A 15 15.98 14.37 11.89
N GLU A 16 16.84 15.26 12.40
CA GLU A 16 17.14 16.54 11.77
C GLU A 16 17.95 16.34 10.49
N ALA A 17 18.93 15.43 10.52
CA ALA A 17 19.70 15.07 9.33
C ALA A 17 18.83 14.39 8.26
N LEU A 18 17.93 13.49 8.66
CA LEU A 18 17.00 12.81 7.77
C LEU A 18 16.03 13.79 7.12
N ALA A 19 15.46 14.72 7.90
CA ALA A 19 14.57 15.76 7.38
C ALA A 19 15.28 16.65 6.34
N GLU A 20 16.53 17.04 6.60
CA GLU A 20 17.32 17.83 5.65
C GLU A 20 17.63 17.06 4.36
N LEU A 21 17.95 15.77 4.47
CA LEU A 21 18.21 14.91 3.31
C LEU A 21 16.96 14.70 2.46
N LEU A 22 15.82 14.43 3.10
CA LEU A 22 14.54 14.26 2.39
C LEU A 22 14.07 15.56 1.74
N ALA A 23 14.30 16.71 2.37
CA ALA A 23 13.99 18.02 1.80
C ALA A 23 14.82 18.35 0.54
N ARG A 24 15.99 17.70 0.38
CA ARG A 24 16.86 17.85 -0.80
C ARG A 24 16.71 16.73 -1.82
N ALA A 25 15.87 15.73 -1.54
CA ALA A 25 15.66 14.62 -2.46
C ALA A 25 15.13 15.16 -3.80
N PRO A 26 15.60 14.62 -4.93
CA PRO A 26 15.09 15.00 -6.23
C PRO A 26 13.59 14.65 -6.35
N ALA A 27 12.92 15.32 -7.27
CA ALA A 27 11.56 14.94 -7.65
C ALA A 27 11.52 13.46 -8.10
N PRO A 28 10.38 12.78 -7.93
CA PRO A 28 10.19 11.43 -8.47
C PRO A 28 10.54 11.37 -9.95
N PRO A 29 10.99 10.20 -10.45
CA PRO A 29 11.27 10.01 -11.86
C PRO A 29 10.02 10.24 -12.72
N ALA A 30 10.23 10.40 -14.03
CA ALA A 30 9.14 10.51 -14.98
C ALA A 30 8.24 9.27 -14.96
N VAL A 31 6.96 9.47 -15.22
CA VAL A 31 5.95 8.41 -15.28
C VAL A 31 6.06 7.68 -16.61
N GLU A 32 5.96 6.35 -16.56
CA GLU A 32 5.87 5.48 -17.73
C GLU A 32 4.75 4.46 -17.56
N SER A 33 4.21 3.98 -18.68
CA SER A 33 3.28 2.84 -18.70
C SER A 33 4.06 1.58 -19.02
N VAL A 34 3.99 0.60 -18.12
CA VAL A 34 4.69 -0.69 -18.25
C VAL A 34 3.69 -1.84 -18.23
N ALA A 35 4.11 -3.01 -18.70
CA ALA A 35 3.32 -4.22 -18.56
C ALA A 35 3.20 -4.62 -17.07
N LEU A 36 2.07 -5.23 -16.68
CA LEU A 36 1.84 -5.64 -15.28
C LEU A 36 2.93 -6.59 -14.76
N ALA A 37 3.46 -7.46 -15.62
CA ALA A 37 4.55 -8.37 -15.28
C ALA A 37 5.86 -7.66 -14.87
N GLU A 38 6.03 -6.40 -15.27
CA GLU A 38 7.22 -5.58 -15.02
C GLU A 38 6.98 -4.53 -13.93
N ALA A 39 5.77 -4.49 -13.36
CA ALA A 39 5.36 -3.48 -12.39
C ALA A 39 5.81 -3.79 -10.95
N LEU A 40 6.23 -5.03 -10.65
CA LEU A 40 6.62 -5.44 -9.30
C LEU A 40 7.79 -4.60 -8.77
N GLY A 41 7.61 -3.98 -7.60
CA GLY A 41 8.62 -3.13 -6.97
C GLY A 41 8.64 -1.67 -7.46
N ARG A 42 7.79 -1.31 -8.43
CA ARG A 42 7.58 0.09 -8.85
C ARG A 42 6.52 0.77 -7.98
N VAL A 43 6.44 2.09 -8.09
CA VAL A 43 5.45 2.93 -7.39
C VAL A 43 4.41 3.39 -8.41
N LEU A 44 3.13 3.32 -8.05
CA LEU A 44 2.05 3.85 -8.87
C LEU A 44 2.17 5.36 -9.00
N ALA A 45 2.02 5.86 -10.23
CA ALA A 45 2.06 7.29 -10.50
C ALA A 45 0.76 8.01 -10.12
N ASN A 46 -0.38 7.31 -10.20
CA ASN A 46 -1.71 7.81 -9.88
C ASN A 46 -2.51 6.69 -9.19
N ASP A 47 -3.61 7.06 -8.53
CA ASP A 47 -4.56 6.11 -7.96
C ASP A 47 -5.17 5.23 -9.06
N LEU A 48 -5.54 3.99 -8.69
CA LEU A 48 -6.23 3.06 -9.57
C LEU A 48 -7.67 2.85 -9.10
N GLU A 49 -8.62 3.27 -9.93
CA GLU A 49 -10.03 3.04 -9.71
C GLU A 49 -10.45 1.69 -10.32
N ALA A 50 -11.32 0.96 -9.61
CA ALA A 50 -11.91 -0.26 -10.16
C ALA A 50 -12.84 0.11 -11.32
N PRO A 51 -12.69 -0.50 -12.51
CA PRO A 51 -13.52 -0.15 -13.66
C PRO A 51 -14.96 -0.70 -13.55
N CYS A 52 -15.19 -1.63 -12.62
CA CYS A 52 -16.48 -2.27 -12.40
C CYS A 52 -16.55 -2.95 -11.01
N ASP A 53 -17.77 -3.23 -10.56
CA ASP A 53 -18.01 -4.05 -9.38
C ASP A 53 -17.59 -5.50 -9.62
N LEU A 54 -16.95 -6.10 -8.63
CA LEU A 54 -16.62 -7.52 -8.65
C LEU A 54 -17.07 -8.19 -7.34
N PRO A 55 -17.99 -9.16 -7.38
CA PRO A 55 -18.61 -9.77 -8.57
C PRO A 55 -19.61 -8.84 -9.27
N HIS A 56 -19.75 -9.00 -10.58
CA HIS A 56 -20.68 -8.18 -11.39
C HIS A 56 -22.16 -8.41 -11.04
N TRP A 57 -22.49 -9.50 -10.35
CA TRP A 57 -23.86 -9.90 -9.99
C TRP A 57 -23.84 -10.83 -8.78
N ASN A 58 -24.98 -10.95 -8.11
CA ASN A 58 -25.14 -11.83 -6.96
C ASN A 58 -24.92 -13.30 -7.37
N ASN A 59 -23.87 -13.92 -6.85
CA ASN A 59 -23.56 -15.33 -7.07
C ASN A 59 -23.54 -16.12 -5.75
N SER A 60 -23.70 -17.43 -5.84
CA SER A 60 -23.51 -18.30 -4.68
C SER A 60 -22.01 -18.40 -4.35
N ALA A 61 -21.67 -18.29 -3.07
CA ALA A 61 -20.31 -18.51 -2.57
C ALA A 61 -19.98 -20.00 -2.38
N MET A 62 -21.00 -20.85 -2.35
CA MET A 62 -20.88 -22.30 -2.11
C MET A 62 -21.86 -23.09 -2.97
N ASP A 63 -21.61 -24.38 -3.08
CA ASP A 63 -22.59 -25.32 -3.61
C ASP A 63 -23.74 -25.50 -2.60
N GLY A 64 -24.96 -25.47 -3.09
CA GLY A 64 -26.15 -25.58 -2.25
C GLY A 64 -27.43 -25.28 -3.03
N TYR A 65 -28.48 -24.92 -2.28
CA TYR A 65 -29.79 -24.61 -2.84
C TYR A 65 -30.16 -23.16 -2.52
N ALA A 66 -30.63 -22.41 -3.51
CA ALA A 66 -31.16 -21.06 -3.31
C ALA A 66 -32.55 -21.13 -2.68
N LEU A 67 -32.68 -20.60 -1.46
CA LEU A 67 -33.93 -20.53 -0.71
C LEU A 67 -34.31 -19.07 -0.46
N ARG A 68 -35.60 -18.81 -0.27
CA ARG A 68 -36.04 -17.52 0.29
C ARG A 68 -35.79 -17.56 1.79
N ALA A 69 -35.08 -16.57 2.33
CA ALA A 69 -34.79 -16.50 3.76
C ALA A 69 -36.07 -16.54 4.63
N SER A 70 -37.19 -16.01 4.11
CA SER A 70 -38.50 -16.04 4.78
C SER A 70 -39.09 -17.44 4.98
N ASP A 71 -38.70 -18.40 4.16
CA ASP A 71 -39.28 -19.74 4.16
C ASP A 71 -38.51 -20.68 5.11
N VAL A 72 -37.39 -20.21 5.67
CA VAL A 72 -36.56 -20.94 6.63
C VAL A 72 -37.08 -20.67 8.05
N PRO A 73 -37.47 -21.70 8.83
CA PRO A 73 -37.89 -21.52 10.21
C PRO A 73 -36.79 -20.87 11.05
N ALA A 74 -37.16 -19.96 11.96
CA ALA A 74 -36.22 -19.46 12.96
C ALA A 74 -35.76 -20.64 13.84
N GLY A 75 -34.45 -20.86 13.89
CA GLY A 75 -33.81 -21.87 14.73
C GLY A 75 -33.82 -21.51 16.21
#